data_AF-A0A9W8V3S0-F1
#
_entry.id   AF-A0A9W8V3S0-F1
#
_cell.length_a   1.000
_cell.length_b   1.000
_cell.length_c   1.000
_cell.angle_alpha   90.00
_cell.angle_beta   90.00
_cell.angle_gamma   90.00
#
_symmetry.space_group_name_H-M   'P 1'
#
loop_
_entity.id
_entity.type
_entity.pdbx_description
1 polymer ?
#
loop_
_entity_poly.entity_id
_entity_poly.type
_entity_poly.pdbx_seq_one_letter_code
_entity_poly.pdbx_strand_id
1 'polypeptide(L)'
;MRRKWTSSLVAQFLILSPEQLTPTLNTFPSSKEYTSSPGRFRGFCSDCGTSIAWRSADCTPIFDLYLGTLDEEWLVGGETGKTLAIPNGTQYWLQNSINGVTDKLKGGREYPAEGPDGLRDLDPASKTSDGLI
;
A
#
# COMPACT_ATOMS: atom_id res chain seq x y z
N MET A 1 -14.04 -6.04 11.01
CA MET A 1 -14.07 -6.43 9.58
C MET A 1 -14.18 -5.16 8.74
N ARG A 2 -13.09 -4.70 8.10
CA ARG A 2 -13.06 -3.45 7.31
C ARG A 2 -13.43 -3.78 5.86
N ARG A 3 -14.30 -2.96 5.26
CA ARG A 3 -14.92 -3.22 3.94
C ARG A 3 -13.84 -3.45 2.88
N LYS A 4 -14.00 -4.54 2.11
CA LYS A 4 -13.14 -4.88 0.99
C LYS A 4 -13.13 -3.71 0.00
N TRP A 5 -11.93 -3.38 -0.44
CA TRP A 5 -11.65 -2.42 -1.50
C TRP A 5 -12.47 -2.75 -2.75
N THR A 6 -12.93 -1.71 -3.44
CA THR A 6 -13.62 -1.73 -4.75
C THR A 6 -13.26 -2.96 -5.60
N SER A 7 -14.01 -4.05 -5.44
CA SER A 7 -13.93 -5.34 -6.14
C SER A 7 -12.56 -6.02 -6.30
N SER A 8 -11.47 -5.48 -5.74
CA SER A 8 -10.13 -6.07 -5.82
C SER A 8 -9.81 -6.91 -4.59
N LEU A 9 -9.33 -8.13 -4.82
CA LEU A 9 -8.82 -9.01 -3.76
C LEU A 9 -7.46 -8.55 -3.22
N VAL A 10 -6.73 -7.74 -3.98
CA VAL A 10 -5.40 -7.22 -3.62
C VAL A 10 -5.46 -5.70 -3.49
N ALA A 11 -5.00 -5.18 -2.34
CA ALA A 11 -4.78 -3.76 -2.16
C ALA A 11 -3.36 -3.41 -2.65
N GLN A 12 -3.28 -2.43 -3.55
CA GLN A 12 -2.01 -1.93 -4.09
C GLN A 12 -1.82 -0.48 -3.67
N PHE A 13 -0.58 -0.14 -3.35
CA PHE A 13 -0.22 1.15 -2.79
C PHE A 13 1.01 1.72 -3.47
N LEU A 14 1.06 3.05 -3.53
CA LEU A 14 2.25 3.83 -3.79
C LEU A 14 2.69 4.46 -2.48
N ILE A 15 3.96 4.28 -2.12
CA ILE A 15 4.55 4.91 -0.93
C ILE A 15 5.07 6.28 -1.34
N LEU A 16 4.49 7.34 -0.78
CA LEU A 16 4.77 8.72 -1.17
C LEU A 16 5.08 9.59 0.06
N SER A 17 5.88 10.63 -0.15
CA SER A 17 5.97 11.78 0.75
C SER A 17 4.79 12.75 0.51
N PRO A 18 4.26 13.42 1.54
CA PRO A 18 3.23 14.46 1.39
C PRO A 18 3.62 15.59 0.42
N GLU A 19 4.92 15.86 0.28
CA GLU A 19 5.46 16.86 -0.65
C GLU A 19 5.25 16.48 -2.12
N GLN A 20 5.02 15.20 -2.42
CA GLN A 20 4.74 14.71 -3.78
C GLN A 20 3.28 14.92 -4.19
N LEU A 21 2.42 15.44 -3.29
CA LEU A 21 1.03 15.72 -3.59
C LEU A 21 0.79 17.21 -3.75
N THR A 22 0.24 17.59 -4.90
CA THR A 22 -0.25 18.95 -5.13
C THR A 22 -1.59 18.87 -5.86
N PRO A 23 -2.70 19.38 -5.26
CA PRO A 23 -2.78 19.89 -3.89
C PRO A 23 -2.78 18.76 -2.84
N THR A 24 -2.54 19.09 -1.58
CA THR A 24 -2.51 18.10 -0.48
C THR A 24 -3.89 17.50 -0.23
N LEU A 25 -3.98 16.24 0.22
CA LEU A 25 -5.28 15.55 0.37
C LEU A 25 -6.29 16.27 1.27
N ASN A 26 -5.83 17.04 2.26
CA ASN A 26 -6.69 17.79 3.19
C ASN A 26 -7.33 19.04 2.57
N THR A 27 -6.92 19.47 1.37
CA THR A 27 -7.59 20.58 0.67
C THR A 27 -8.94 20.15 0.09
N PHE A 28 -9.13 18.84 -0.12
CA PHE A 28 -10.38 18.30 -0.64
C PHE A 28 -11.38 18.07 0.51
N PRO A 29 -12.54 18.77 0.54
CA PRO A 29 -13.49 18.63 1.63
C PRO A 29 -14.02 17.21 1.83
N SER A 30 -14.11 16.44 0.73
CA SER A 30 -14.57 15.06 0.73
C SER A 30 -13.53 14.09 1.29
N SER A 31 -12.25 14.45 1.36
CA SER A 31 -11.20 13.62 1.93
C SER A 31 -11.27 13.63 3.46
N LYS A 32 -11.57 12.48 4.07
CA LYS A 32 -11.69 12.30 5.52
C LYS A 32 -10.77 11.21 6.02
N GLU A 33 -10.10 11.47 7.12
CA GLU A 33 -9.23 10.52 7.79
C GLU A 33 -9.85 10.00 9.08
N TYR A 34 -9.71 8.71 9.34
CA TYR A 34 -10.21 8.04 10.54
C TYR A 34 -9.11 7.22 11.20
N THR A 35 -9.09 7.23 12.54
CA THR A 35 -8.20 6.37 13.32
C THR A 35 -8.74 4.96 13.34
N SER A 36 -7.92 4.01 12.91
CA SER A 36 -8.31 2.62 12.75
C SER A 36 -7.80 1.73 13.90
N SER A 37 -6.64 2.09 14.45
CA SER A 37 -6.04 1.63 15.71
C SER A 37 -5.06 2.73 16.16
N PRO A 38 -4.54 2.71 17.40
CA PRO A 38 -3.58 3.72 17.85
C PRO A 38 -2.43 3.90 16.85
N GLY A 39 -2.22 5.14 16.39
CA GLY A 39 -1.18 5.46 15.41
C GLY A 39 -1.43 5.00 13.95
N ARG A 40 -2.58 4.37 13.64
CA ARG A 40 -2.90 3.87 12.29
C ARG A 40 -4.10 4.59 11.70
N PHE A 41 -3.87 5.37 10.65
CA PHE A 41 -4.86 6.26 10.06
C PHE A 41 -5.26 5.80 8.67
N ARG A 42 -6.54 5.98 8.33
CA ARG A 42 -7.10 5.61 7.02
C ARG A 42 -7.90 6.76 6.44
N GLY A 43 -7.54 7.18 5.23
CA GLY A 43 -8.23 8.19 4.45
C GLY A 43 -9.28 7.58 3.52
N PHE A 44 -10.45 8.20 3.43
CA PHE A 44 -11.54 7.84 2.53
C PHE A 44 -12.22 9.08 1.95
N CYS A 45 -12.83 8.92 0.77
CA CYS A 45 -13.80 9.88 0.25
C CYS A 45 -15.10 9.74 1.04
N SER A 46 -15.61 10.83 1.60
CA SER A 46 -16.86 10.86 2.35
C SER A 46 -18.11 10.82 1.47
N ASP A 47 -17.99 11.11 0.16
CA ASP A 47 -19.11 11.06 -0.76
C ASP A 47 -19.36 9.63 -1.28
N CYS A 48 -18.31 8.90 -1.67
CA CYS A 48 -18.41 7.57 -2.29
C CYS A 48 -17.83 6.42 -1.45
N GLY A 49 -17.09 6.71 -0.38
CA GLY A 49 -16.50 5.69 0.50
C GLY A 49 -15.21 5.04 -0.01
N THR A 50 -14.70 5.43 -1.18
CA THR A 50 -13.43 4.93 -1.72
C THR A 50 -12.28 5.20 -0.75
N SER A 51 -11.41 4.22 -0.52
CA SER A 51 -10.21 4.46 0.31
C SER A 51 -9.15 5.18 -0.51
N ILE A 52 -8.56 6.20 0.10
CA ILE A 52 -7.61 7.11 -0.56
C ILE A 52 -6.20 6.85 -0.08
N ALA A 53 -6.02 6.76 1.24
CA ALA A 53 -4.69 6.63 1.83
C ALA A 53 -4.69 5.78 3.11
N TRP A 54 -3.52 5.26 3.45
CA TRP A 54 -3.19 4.75 4.78
C TRP A 54 -1.90 5.40 5.25
N ARG A 55 -1.78 5.68 6.56
CA ARG A 55 -0.50 6.10 7.14
C ARG A 55 -0.32 5.59 8.55
N SER A 56 0.95 5.49 8.94
CA SER A 56 1.41 5.10 10.26
C SER A 56 2.10 6.29 10.94
N ALA A 57 1.82 6.51 12.22
CA ALA A 57 2.60 7.44 13.03
C ALA A 57 4.07 7.03 13.20
N ASP A 58 4.39 5.74 13.02
CA ASP A 58 5.75 5.21 13.19
C ASP A 58 6.61 5.40 11.93
N CYS A 59 5.98 5.68 10.79
CA CYS A 59 6.64 5.78 9.49
C CYS A 59 6.35 7.15 8.86
N THR A 60 6.80 8.23 9.51
CA THR A 60 6.70 9.59 8.98
C THR A 60 7.97 9.98 8.21
N PRO A 61 7.89 10.83 7.17
CA PRO A 61 6.69 11.54 6.72
C PRO A 61 5.85 10.76 5.69
N ILE A 62 6.21 9.52 5.35
CA ILE A 62 5.58 8.79 4.24
C ILE A 62 4.15 8.31 4.54
N PHE A 63 3.39 8.07 3.47
CA PHE A 63 2.08 7.44 3.52
C PHE A 63 1.85 6.55 2.29
N ASP A 64 0.89 5.66 2.39
CA ASP A 64 0.48 4.76 1.34
C ASP A 64 -0.74 5.37 0.62
N LEU A 65 -0.55 5.81 -0.62
CA LEU A 65 -1.64 6.20 -1.51
C LEU A 65 -2.15 4.95 -2.22
N TYR A 66 -3.45 4.74 -2.22
CA TYR A 66 -4.02 3.61 -2.93
C TYR A 66 -3.90 3.79 -4.46
N LEU A 67 -3.34 2.80 -5.17
CA LEU A 67 -3.06 2.92 -6.61
C LEU A 67 -4.31 3.22 -7.45
N GLY A 68 -5.46 2.66 -7.07
CA GLY A 68 -6.74 2.89 -7.74
C GLY A 68 -7.33 4.30 -7.56
N THR A 69 -6.65 5.22 -6.88
CA THR A 69 -7.04 6.65 -6.88
C THR A 69 -6.45 7.43 -8.05
N LEU A 70 -5.52 6.85 -8.81
CA LEU A 70 -4.96 7.49 -10.00
C LEU A 70 -5.97 7.47 -11.15
N ASP A 71 -5.92 8.50 -11.98
CA ASP A 71 -6.74 8.57 -13.18
C ASP A 71 -6.42 7.42 -14.14
N GLU A 72 -7.45 6.94 -14.82
CA GLU A 72 -7.39 5.75 -15.69
C GLU A 72 -6.30 5.85 -16.75
N GLU A 73 -6.04 7.05 -17.27
CA GLU A 73 -5.03 7.32 -18.30
C GLU A 73 -3.60 6.90 -17.88
N TRP A 74 -3.31 6.88 -16.57
CA TRP A 74 -2.00 6.47 -16.05
C TRP A 74 -1.92 4.97 -15.79
N LEU A 75 -3.06 4.28 -15.74
CA LEU A 75 -3.16 2.86 -15.39
C LEU A 75 -3.37 1.96 -16.61
N VAL A 76 -4.08 2.44 -17.64
CA VAL A 76 -4.53 1.63 -18.77
C VAL A 76 -3.74 1.94 -20.04
N GLY A 77 -3.39 0.90 -20.80
CA GLY A 77 -2.93 1.03 -22.20
C GLY A 77 -1.45 1.40 -22.40
N GLY A 78 -0.65 1.54 -21.34
CA GLY A 78 0.77 1.90 -21.44
C GLY A 78 1.68 1.24 -20.40
N GLU A 79 2.99 1.47 -20.54
CA GLU A 79 4.02 0.96 -19.62
C GLU A 79 3.99 1.62 -18.24
N THR A 80 3.42 2.83 -18.14
CA THR A 80 3.29 3.55 -16.86
C THR A 80 2.44 2.75 -15.88
N GLY A 81 1.29 2.23 -16.31
CA GLY A 81 0.42 1.43 -15.46
C GLY A 81 1.11 0.16 -14.94
N LYS A 82 1.90 -0.51 -15.79
CA LYS A 82 2.72 -1.66 -15.35
C LYS A 82 3.78 -1.23 -14.34
N THR A 83 4.47 -0.13 -14.59
CA THR A 83 5.49 0.40 -13.69
C THR A 83 4.93 0.73 -12.31
N LEU A 84 3.70 1.27 -12.26
CA LEU A 84 3.03 1.62 -11.01
C LEU A 84 2.40 0.40 -10.30
N ALA A 85 1.94 -0.61 -11.05
CA ALA A 85 1.19 -1.75 -10.51
C ALA A 85 2.05 -2.99 -10.21
N ILE A 86 3.25 -3.12 -10.80
CA ILE A 86 4.16 -4.22 -10.46
C ILE A 86 4.75 -3.96 -9.07
N PRO A 87 4.54 -4.86 -8.09
CA PRO A 87 5.15 -4.70 -6.78
C PRO A 87 6.67 -4.63 -6.90
N ASN A 88 7.27 -3.59 -6.31
CA ASN A 88 8.73 -3.42 -6.26
C ASN A 88 9.26 -3.26 -4.83
N GLY A 89 8.40 -2.93 -3.87
CA GLY A 89 8.73 -2.87 -2.45
C GLY A 89 8.40 -4.19 -1.75
N THR A 90 7.20 -4.25 -1.18
CA THR A 90 6.79 -5.34 -0.31
C THR A 90 5.37 -5.82 -0.61
N GLN A 91 5.16 -7.13 -0.55
CA GLN A 91 3.86 -7.78 -0.57
C GLN A 91 3.61 -8.46 0.79
N TYR A 92 2.61 -7.97 1.53
CA TYR A 92 2.22 -8.52 2.83
C TYR A 92 1.07 -9.51 2.68
N TRP A 93 0.84 -10.30 3.73
CA TRP A 93 -0.38 -11.11 3.91
C TRP A 93 -0.58 -12.28 2.95
N LEU A 94 0.52 -12.81 2.43
CA LEU A 94 0.46 -13.87 1.43
C LEU A 94 0.14 -15.27 1.99
N GLN A 95 0.05 -15.44 3.31
CA GLN A 95 -0.35 -16.71 3.95
C GLN A 95 -1.72 -17.21 3.45
N ASN A 96 -2.65 -16.29 3.17
CA ASN A 96 -3.98 -16.62 2.68
C ASN A 96 -4.13 -16.36 1.17
N SER A 97 -3.03 -16.46 0.42
CA SER A 97 -3.08 -16.36 -1.03
C SER A 97 -3.96 -17.46 -1.63
N ILE A 98 -4.81 -17.07 -2.58
CA ILE A 98 -5.71 -17.98 -3.28
C ILE A 98 -4.99 -18.48 -4.52
N ASN A 99 -4.75 -19.79 -4.58
CA ASN A 99 -4.09 -20.45 -5.69
C ASN A 99 -4.76 -20.11 -7.03
N GLY A 100 -3.95 -19.66 -7.99
CA GLY A 100 -4.38 -19.30 -9.34
C GLY A 100 -5.08 -17.95 -9.44
N VAL A 101 -5.22 -17.22 -8.33
CA VAL A 101 -5.94 -15.94 -8.26
C VAL A 101 -5.03 -14.83 -7.74
N THR A 102 -4.67 -14.86 -6.45
CA THR A 102 -3.88 -13.77 -5.83
C THR A 102 -2.38 -14.10 -5.72
N ASP A 103 -1.99 -15.36 -5.92
CA ASP A 103 -0.60 -15.84 -5.96
C ASP A 103 0.14 -15.54 -7.27
N LYS A 104 -0.59 -15.04 -8.27
CA LYS A 104 -0.07 -14.67 -9.59
C LYS A 104 0.65 -13.34 -9.62
N LEU A 105 0.47 -12.48 -8.61
CA LEU A 105 1.18 -11.22 -8.53
C LEU A 105 2.67 -11.49 -8.25
N LYS A 106 3.55 -10.88 -9.03
CA LYS A 106 5.02 -11.10 -8.95
C LYS A 106 5.75 -9.78 -8.77
N GLY A 107 6.83 -9.80 -8.00
CA GLY A 107 7.70 -8.66 -7.74
C GLY A 107 7.81 -8.32 -6.25
N GLY A 108 8.77 -7.47 -5.89
CA GLY A 108 9.00 -7.06 -4.50
C GLY A 108 9.36 -8.22 -3.57
N ARG A 109 9.39 -7.95 -2.26
CA ARG A 109 9.62 -8.94 -1.22
C ARG A 109 8.31 -9.49 -0.67
N GLU A 110 8.19 -10.80 -0.64
CA GLU A 110 6.99 -11.49 -0.18
C GLU A 110 7.08 -11.83 1.32
N TYR A 111 6.03 -11.47 2.07
CA TYR A 111 5.91 -11.81 3.48
C TYR A 111 4.62 -12.60 3.73
N PRO A 112 4.73 -13.89 4.11
CA PRO A 112 3.55 -14.71 4.33
C PRO A 112 2.74 -14.24 5.55
N ALA A 113 3.40 -13.85 6.63
CA ALA A 113 2.76 -13.40 7.88
C ALA A 113 3.12 -11.95 8.23
N GLU A 114 2.23 -11.26 8.93
CA GLU A 114 2.52 -9.96 9.56
C GLU A 114 3.50 -10.10 10.72
N GLY A 115 4.32 -9.07 10.93
CA GLY A 115 5.07 -8.91 12.18
C GLY A 115 4.22 -8.23 13.26
N PRO A 116 4.78 -8.04 14.47
CA PRO A 116 4.02 -7.62 15.66
C PRO A 116 3.29 -6.28 15.53
N ASP A 117 3.74 -5.39 14.65
CA ASP A 117 3.24 -4.03 14.42
C ASP A 117 2.52 -3.85 13.06
N GLY A 118 2.32 -4.96 12.36
CA GLY A 118 1.78 -5.01 10.99
C GLY A 118 2.80 -4.75 9.89
N LEU A 119 4.07 -4.56 10.25
CA LEU A 119 5.21 -4.53 9.36
C LEU A 119 6.09 -5.74 9.70
N ARG A 120 6.89 -6.21 8.74
CA ARG A 120 8.00 -7.10 9.07
C ARG A 120 9.27 -6.27 8.98
N ASP A 121 10.08 -6.38 10.04
CA ASP A 121 11.21 -5.52 10.35
C ASP A 121 11.90 -4.98 9.10
N LEU A 122 12.00 -3.66 9.02
CA LEU A 122 13.06 -2.99 8.26
C LEU A 122 14.38 -3.24 9.00
N ASP A 123 14.76 -4.51 9.21
CA ASP A 123 15.93 -4.84 9.99
C ASP A 123 17.17 -4.44 9.19
N PRO A 124 17.96 -3.43 9.61
CA PRO A 124 19.22 -3.08 8.95
C PRO A 124 20.25 -4.21 9.12
N ALA A 125 20.00 -5.15 10.03
CA ALA A 125 20.90 -6.23 10.41
C ALA A 125 20.82 -7.48 9.51
N SER A 126 19.94 -7.54 8.49
CA SER A 126 19.98 -8.67 7.54
C SER A 126 21.19 -8.63 6.59
N LYS A 127 22.12 -7.68 6.76
CA LYS A 127 23.47 -7.78 6.21
C LYS A 127 24.35 -8.61 7.15
N THR A 128 24.32 -9.94 7.00
CA THR A 128 25.48 -10.84 7.12
C THR A 128 25.03 -12.30 7.08
N SER A 129 25.12 -12.93 5.91
CA SER A 129 25.60 -14.32 5.80
C SER A 129 25.80 -14.73 4.33
N ASP A 130 26.55 -13.95 3.56
CA ASP A 130 27.32 -14.56 2.45
C ASP A 130 28.72 -14.86 3.02
N GLY A 131 28.75 -15.96 3.77
CA GLY A 131 29.98 -16.65 4.11
C GLY A 131 30.40 -17.51 2.91
N LEU A 132 31.70 -17.46 2.61
CA LEU A 132 32.43 -18.36 1.73
C LEU A 132 31.89 -19.81 1.76
N ILE A 133 31.64 -20.40 0.59
CA ILE A 133 32.54 -21.29 -0.20
C ILE A 133 31.91 -21.46 -1.57
#